data_AF-A0A2I2ZND5-F1
#
_entry.id   AF-A0A2I2ZND5-F1
#
_cell.length_a   1.000
_cell.length_b   1.000
_cell.length_c   1.000
_cell.angle_alpha   90.00
_cell.angle_beta   90.00
_cell.angle_gamma   90.00
#
_symmetry.space_group_name_H-M   'P 1'
#
loop_
_entity.id
_entity.type
_entity.pdbx_description
1 polymer ?
#
loop_
_entity_poly.entity_id
_entity_poly.type
_entity_poly.pdbx_seq_one_letter_code
_entity_poly.pdbx_strand_id
1 'polypeptide(L)' 'MAGNSILLAAVSILSACQQSYFALQVGKARLKYKVTPPAVTGSPEFERVFRAHFCYLSGSGVHIWPSPILLGIFRSC' A
#
# COMPACT_ATOMS: atom_id res chain seq x y z
N MET A 1 -19.38 20.75 -7.74
CA MET A 1 -19.15 19.33 -7.40
C MET A 1 -17.75 18.81 -7.78
N ALA A 2 -16.75 19.69 -7.94
CA ALA A 2 -15.37 19.30 -8.32
C ALA A 2 -14.33 19.45 -7.19
N GLY A 3 -14.59 20.30 -6.19
CA GLY A 3 -13.64 20.56 -5.10
C GLY A 3 -13.38 19.35 -4.20
N ASN A 4 -14.40 18.53 -3.99
CA ASN A 4 -14.33 17.26 -3.24
C ASN A 4 -13.51 16.19 -3.98
N SER A 5 -13.54 16.18 -5.32
CA SER A 5 -12.81 15.21 -6.14
C SER A 5 -11.29 15.45 -6.14
N ILE A 6 -10.86 16.72 -6.08
CA ILE A 6 -9.44 17.09 -6.04
C ILE A 6 -8.79 16.63 -4.74
N LEU A 7 -9.48 16.82 -3.61
CA LEU A 7 -9.02 16.37 -2.29
C LEU A 7 -8.93 14.84 -2.22
N LEU A 8 -9.92 14.14 -2.80
CA LEU A 8 -9.92 12.67 -2.93
C LEU A 8 -8.80 12.16 -3.84
N ALA A 9 -8.52 12.83 -4.96
CA ALA A 9 -7.41 12.48 -5.84
C ALA A 9 -6.06 12.69 -5.14
N ALA A 10 -5.90 13.81 -4.41
CA ALA A 10 -4.68 14.11 -3.67
C ALA A 10 -4.41 13.06 -2.58
N VAL A 11 -5.40 12.68 -1.77
CA VAL A 11 -5.23 11.64 -0.74
C VAL A 11 -4.96 10.26 -1.36
N SER A 12 -5.54 9.96 -2.53
CA SER A 12 -5.29 8.70 -3.25
C SER A 12 -3.83 8.62 -3.72
N ILE A 13 -3.30 9.70 -4.32
CA ILE A 13 -1.91 9.77 -4.76
C ILE A 13 -0.96 9.70 -3.56
N LEU A 14 -1.25 10.43 -2.48
CA LEU A 14 -0.45 10.38 -1.24
C LEU A 14 -0.41 8.95 -0.65
N SER A 15 -1.56 8.26 -0.61
CA SER A 15 -1.63 6.87 -0.16
C SER A 15 -0.81 5.94 -1.06
N ALA A 16 -0.91 6.08 -2.38
CA ALA A 16 -0.12 5.29 -3.33
C ALA A 16 1.38 5.52 -3.14
N CYS A 17 1.82 6.77 -3.00
CA CYS A 17 3.22 7.10 -2.70
C CYS A 17 3.71 6.45 -1.40
N GLN A 18 2.88 6.44 -0.36
CA GLN A 18 3.22 5.82 0.91
C GLN A 18 3.35 4.28 0.80
N GLN A 19 2.48 3.63 0.01
CA GLN A 19 2.60 2.20 -0.31
C GLN A 19 3.91 1.88 -1.04
N SER A 20 4.26 2.69 -2.05
CA SER A 20 5.52 2.58 -2.79
C SER A 20 6.74 2.69 -1.89
N TYR A 21 6.73 3.65 -0.96
CA TYR A 21 7.82 3.82 0.00
C TYR A 21 8.01 2.59 0.89
N PHE A 22 6.93 2.00 1.40
CA PHE A 22 7.02 0.79 2.20
C PHE A 22 7.50 -0.41 1.37
N ALA A 23 7.09 -0.55 0.11
CA ALA A 23 7.60 -1.59 -0.78
C ALA A 23 9.11 -1.46 -1.01
N LEU A 24 9.61 -0.23 -1.21
CA LEU A 24 11.04 0.04 -1.31
C LEU A 24 11.79 -0.31 -0.02
N GLN A 25 11.22 0.01 1.15
CA GLN A 25 11.80 -0.36 2.45
C GLN A 25 11.92 -1.88 2.63
N VAL A 26 10.90 -2.64 2.23
CA VAL A 26 10.97 -4.11 2.20
C VAL A 26 12.06 -4.59 1.24
N GLY A 27 12.16 -4.01 0.05
CA GLY A 27 13.23 -4.33 -0.91
C GLY A 27 14.63 -4.07 -0.35
N LYS A 28 14.84 -2.92 0.30
CA LYS A 28 16.11 -2.60 0.98
C LYS A 28 16.40 -3.57 2.12
N ALA A 29 15.39 -3.95 2.89
CA ALA A 29 15.53 -4.95 3.94
C ALA A 29 15.89 -6.34 3.36
N ARG A 30 15.29 -6.75 2.24
CA ARG A 30 15.66 -8.00 1.54
C ARG A 30 17.14 -8.02 1.16
N LEU A 31 17.65 -6.91 0.63
CA LEU A 31 19.07 -6.78 0.27
C LEU A 31 19.97 -6.80 1.52
N LYS A 32 19.61 -6.06 2.57
CA LYS A 32 20.41 -5.96 3.81
C LYS A 32 20.51 -7.31 4.54
N TYR A 33 19.41 -8.04 4.64
CA TYR A 33 19.34 -9.32 5.36
C TYR A 33 19.53 -10.54 4.44
N LYS A 34 19.87 -10.31 3.15
CA LYS A 34 20.09 -11.36 2.13
C LYS A 34 18.94 -12.37 2.04
N VAL A 35 17.71 -11.89 2.21
CA VAL A 35 16.50 -12.73 2.11
C VAL A 35 16.09 -12.83 0.65
N THR A 36 16.46 -13.95 0.02
CA THR A 36 16.14 -14.22 -1.38
C THR A 36 14.64 -14.54 -1.53
N PRO A 37 13.89 -13.86 -2.40
CA PRO A 37 12.51 -14.24 -2.68
C PRO A 37 12.45 -15.70 -3.20
N PRO A 38 11.42 -16.51 -2.85
CA PRO A 38 10.14 -16.18 -2.21
C PRO A 38 10.17 -16.21 -0.67
N ALA A 39 11.34 -16.36 -0.04
CA ALA A 39 11.41 -16.44 1.42
C ALA A 39 10.89 -15.16 2.09
N VAL A 40 10.06 -15.36 3.11
CA VAL A 40 9.48 -14.31 3.96
C VAL A 40 9.97 -14.39 5.41
N THR A 41 10.79 -15.39 5.72
CA THR A 41 11.40 -15.65 7.02
C THR A 41 12.90 -15.45 6.94
N GLY A 42 13.48 -14.86 7.98
CA GLY A 42 14.91 -14.54 7.99
C GLY A 42 15.31 -13.82 9.26
N SER A 43 15.79 -12.58 9.15
CA SER A 43 16.08 -11.74 10.31
C SER A 43 14.77 -11.23 10.95
N PRO A 44 14.66 -11.19 12.30
CA PRO A 44 13.46 -10.68 12.97
C PRO A 44 13.13 -9.23 12.57
N GLU A 45 14.14 -8.42 12.22
CA GLU A 45 13.93 -7.05 11.71
C GLU A 45 13.28 -7.05 10.31
N PHE A 46 13.69 -7.96 9.43
CA PHE A 46 13.06 -8.11 8.12
C PHE A 46 11.59 -8.53 8.26
N GLU A 47 11.30 -9.49 9.14
CA GLU A 47 9.93 -9.95 9.37
C GLU A 47 9.02 -8.84 9.91
N ARG A 48 9.52 -7.96 10.79
CA ARG A 48 8.75 -6.79 11.26
C ARG A 48 8.40 -5.85 10.12
N VAL A 49 9.37 -5.51 9.27
CA VAL A 49 9.16 -4.61 8.13
C VAL A 49 8.22 -5.23 7.10
N PHE A 50 8.40 -6.52 6.80
CA PHE A 50 7.56 -7.26 5.86
C PHE A 50 6.10 -7.37 6.37
N ARG A 51 5.91 -7.65 7.66
CA ARG A 51 4.59 -7.74 8.28
C ARG A 51 3.90 -6.39 8.38
N ALA A 52 4.63 -5.32 8.69
CA ALA A 52 4.10 -3.95 8.68
C ALA A 52 3.60 -3.54 7.29
N HIS A 53 4.36 -3.87 6.24
CA HIS A 53 3.93 -3.67 4.86
C HIS A 53 2.66 -4.47 4.54
N PHE A 54 2.57 -5.74 4.95
CA PHE A 54 1.41 -6.59 4.71
C PHE A 54 0.15 -6.07 5.44
N CYS A 55 0.26 -5.61 6.69
CA CYS A 55 -0.85 -4.99 7.42
C CYS A 55 -1.32 -3.69 6.74
N TYR A 56 -0.38 -2.87 6.25
CA TYR A 56 -0.72 -1.65 5.53
C TYR A 56 -1.36 -1.93 4.17
N LEU A 57 -0.89 -2.95 3.44
CA LEU A 57 -1.47 -3.38 2.16
C LEU A 57 -2.89 -3.94 2.34
N SER A 58 -3.09 -4.78 3.36
CA SER A 58 -4.41 -5.33 3.69
C SER A 58 -5.40 -4.24 4.11
N GLY A 59 -4.96 -3.27 4.93
CA GLY A 59 -5.78 -2.12 5.32
C GLY A 59 -6.05 -1.14 4.16
N SER A 60 -5.10 -0.94 3.26
CA SER A 60 -5.28 -0.08 2.08
C SER A 60 -6.15 -0.73 1.01
N GLY A 61 -6.22 -2.06 0.92
CA GLY A 61 -7.23 -2.76 0.12
C GLY A 61 -8.65 -2.39 0.52
N VAL A 62 -8.90 -2.08 1.80
CA VAL A 62 -10.21 -1.58 2.29
C VAL A 62 -10.45 -0.10 1.94
N HIS A 63 -9.41 0.67 1.63
CA HIS A 63 -9.53 2.06 1.17
C HIS A 63 -9.42 2.25 -0.35
N ILE A 64 -8.94 1.24 -1.08
CA ILE A 64 -8.82 1.26 -2.55
C ILE A 64 -9.93 0.43 -3.21
N TRP A 65 -10.35 -0.70 -2.60
CA TRP A 65 -11.18 -1.70 -3.26
C TRP A 65 -12.70 -1.55 -2.98
N PRO A 66 -13.19 -1.18 -1.79
CA PRO A 66 -14.60 -0.82 -1.62
C PRO A 66 -14.86 0.69 -1.69
N SER A 67 -13.83 1.53 -1.85
CA SER A 67 -13.98 2.97 -1.68
C SER A 67 -14.62 3.69 -2.88
N PRO A 68 -15.38 4.77 -2.62
CA PRO A 68 -16.38 5.43 -3.49
C PRO A 68 -15.94 5.89 -4.89
N ILE A 69 -14.68 5.68 -5.31
CA ILE A 69 -14.24 5.93 -6.68
C ILE A 69 -14.82 4.88 -7.64
N LEU A 70 -14.85 3.60 -7.26
CA LEU A 70 -15.50 2.57 -8.09
C LEU A 70 -17.03 2.68 -8.00
N LEU A 71 -17.59 2.91 -6.80
CA LEU A 71 -19.03 3.12 -6.59
C LEU A 71 -19.55 4.42 -7.23
N GLY A 72 -18.71 5.45 -7.35
CA GLY A 72 -19.04 6.68 -8.08
C GLY A 72 -19.05 6.51 -9.60
N ILE A 73 -18.24 5.59 -10.12
CA ILE A 73 -18.21 5.23 -11.55
C ILE A 73 -19.32 4.22 -11.88
N PHE A 74 -19.54 3.19 -11.05
CA PHE A 74 -20.55 2.14 -11.28
C PHE A 74 -21.98 2.54 -10.93
N ARG A 75 -22.22 3.52 -10.05
CA ARG A 75 -23.58 4.06 -9.79
C ARG A 75 -24.01 5.12 -10.82
N SER A 76 -23.15 5.41 -11.79
CA SER A 76 -23.47 6.24 -12.96
C SER A 76 -23.68 5.41 -14.24
N CYS A 77 -23.78 4.08 -14.11
CA CYS A 77 -24.23 3.17 -15.16
C CYS A 77 -25.62 2.63 -14.82
#